data_AF-A0A814TD87-F1
#
_entry.id   AF-A0A814TD87-F1
#
_cell.length_a   1.000
_cell.length_b   1.000
_cell.length_c   1.000
_cell.angle_alpha   90.00
_cell.angle_beta   90.00
_cell.angle_gamma   90.00
#
_symmetry.space_group_name_H-M   'P 1'
#
loop_
_entity.id
_entity.type
_entity.pdbx_description
1 polymer ?
#
loop_
_entity_poly.entity_id
_entity_poly.type
_entity_poly.pdbx_seq_one_letter_code
_entity_poly.pdbx_strand_id
1 'polypeptide(L)'
;KAETLLAIIYEHVIPGSIIYSDQWAAYNKIGLLHDSNIRHQTVNHSIHFVDPLSFTCTNKIESLWNIVKVRFRDMRGCNKMYIQTYLDEFMWRWNNGLSRSEVYIEIFNVIKHIFNNSYVELEEHIKKIEINEEIGEIIDLNDENDDELTEISTDDSLLIKELSDISVLSAQPTSESPPT
;
A
#
# COMPACT_ATOMS: atom_id res chain seq x y z
N LYS A 1 -8.98 -16.07 -17.52
CA LYS A 1 -8.70 -16.29 -16.07
C LYS A 1 -7.22 -16.19 -15.76
N ALA A 2 -6.35 -17.01 -16.38
CA ALA A 2 -4.90 -16.90 -16.17
C ALA A 2 -4.33 -15.54 -16.63
N GLU A 3 -4.75 -15.04 -17.80
CA GLU A 3 -4.28 -13.73 -18.33
C GLU A 3 -4.56 -12.57 -17.38
N THR A 4 -5.80 -12.44 -16.89
CA THR A 4 -6.18 -11.40 -15.92
C THR A 4 -5.35 -11.48 -14.64
N LEU A 5 -5.13 -12.69 -14.13
CA LEU A 5 -4.32 -12.89 -12.94
C LEU A 5 -2.85 -12.49 -13.16
N LEU A 6 -2.25 -12.92 -14.27
CA LEU A 6 -0.86 -12.59 -14.60
C LEU A 6 -0.66 -11.09 -14.78
N ALA A 7 -1.63 -10.40 -15.39
CA ALA A 7 -1.61 -8.95 -15.51
C ALA A 7 -1.62 -8.27 -14.14
N ILE A 8 -2.51 -8.70 -13.24
CA ILE A 8 -2.58 -8.18 -11.86
C ILE A 8 -1.25 -8.42 -11.13
N ILE A 9 -0.69 -9.63 -11.23
CA ILE A 9 0.60 -9.97 -10.59
C ILE A 9 1.72 -9.08 -11.15
N TYR A 10 1.78 -8.90 -12.46
CA TYR A 10 2.81 -8.07 -13.09
C TYR A 10 2.74 -6.61 -12.64
N GLU A 11 1.52 -6.06 -12.51
CA GLU A 11 1.30 -4.67 -12.15
C GLU A 11 1.51 -4.41 -10.65
N HIS A 12 1.13 -5.35 -9.77
CA HIS A 12 1.04 -5.09 -8.33
C HIS A 12 2.11 -5.80 -7.49
N VAL A 13 2.85 -6.77 -8.04
CA VAL A 13 3.89 -7.49 -7.28
C VAL A 13 5.25 -6.87 -7.55
N ILE A 14 5.93 -6.50 -6.48
CA ILE A 14 7.29 -5.95 -6.53
C ILE A 14 8.23 -6.98 -7.19
N PRO A 15 9.04 -6.57 -8.19
CA PRO A 15 10.03 -7.44 -8.80
C PRO A 15 10.98 -8.09 -7.78
N GLY A 16 11.36 -9.35 -8.00
CA GLY A 16 12.23 -10.12 -7.09
C GLY A 16 11.50 -10.79 -5.91
N SER A 17 10.20 -10.55 -5.76
CA SER A 17 9.35 -11.19 -4.74
C SER A 17 9.23 -12.71 -4.93
N ILE A 18 8.85 -13.40 -3.86
CA ILE A 18 8.50 -14.82 -3.88
C ILE A 18 6.99 -14.94 -3.69
N ILE A 19 6.30 -15.55 -4.65
CA ILE A 19 4.88 -15.88 -4.56
C ILE A 19 4.75 -17.33 -4.09
N TYR A 20 3.90 -17.54 -3.08
CA TYR A 20 3.51 -18.86 -2.60
C TYR A 20 2.05 -19.13 -2.97
N SER A 21 1.76 -20.23 -3.66
CA SER A 21 0.37 -20.60 -4.03
C SER A 21 0.12 -22.11 -3.94
N ASP A 22 -1.12 -22.52 -4.17
CA ASP A 22 -1.42 -23.91 -4.51
C ASP A 22 -1.00 -24.23 -5.96
N GLN A 23 -1.30 -25.45 -6.42
CA GLN A 23 -1.00 -25.94 -7.77
C GLN A 23 -2.15 -25.74 -8.78
N TRP A 24 -2.97 -24.71 -8.63
CA TRP A 24 -3.98 -24.41 -9.63
C TRP A 24 -3.35 -24.02 -10.98
N ALA A 25 -3.85 -24.61 -12.08
CA ALA A 25 -3.21 -24.53 -13.39
C ALA A 25 -2.97 -23.11 -13.93
N ALA A 26 -3.75 -22.12 -13.47
CA ALA A 26 -3.54 -20.72 -13.86
C ALA A 26 -2.24 -20.12 -13.30
N TYR A 27 -1.74 -20.65 -12.18
CA TYR A 27 -0.52 -20.19 -11.51
C TYR A 27 0.76 -20.68 -12.18
N ASN A 28 0.70 -21.72 -13.01
CA ASN A 28 1.88 -22.31 -13.68
C ASN A 28 2.68 -21.31 -14.53
N LYS A 29 2.05 -20.21 -14.96
CA LYS A 29 2.68 -19.18 -15.80
C LYS A 29 3.34 -18.06 -14.99
N ILE A 30 3.24 -18.04 -13.67
CA ILE A 30 3.83 -16.98 -12.82
C ILE A 30 5.35 -16.94 -13.00
N GLY A 31 6.02 -18.10 -12.98
CA GLY A 31 7.47 -18.18 -13.18
C GLY A 31 7.96 -17.80 -14.59
N LEU A 32 7.05 -17.54 -15.53
CA LEU A 32 7.35 -17.11 -16.90
C LEU A 32 7.28 -15.58 -17.05
N LEU A 33 6.99 -14.84 -15.99
CA LEU A 33 7.06 -13.38 -15.97
C LEU A 33 8.53 -12.95 -15.96
N HIS A 34 9.15 -12.96 -17.15
CA HIS A 34 10.60 -12.81 -17.34
C HIS A 34 11.16 -11.47 -16.83
N ASP A 35 10.41 -10.38 -16.94
CA ASP A 35 10.89 -9.03 -16.61
C ASP A 35 10.82 -8.71 -15.11
N SER A 36 10.11 -9.51 -14.31
CA SER A 36 9.82 -9.20 -12.90
C SER A 36 10.66 -10.01 -11.90
N ASN A 37 11.52 -10.94 -12.34
CA ASN A 37 12.33 -11.79 -11.45
C ASN A 37 11.50 -12.46 -10.32
N ILE A 38 10.21 -12.72 -10.56
CA ILE A 38 9.31 -13.30 -9.55
C ILE A 38 9.62 -14.78 -9.42
N ARG A 39 9.93 -15.20 -8.18
CA ARG A 39 10.07 -16.63 -7.84
C ARG A 39 8.71 -17.17 -7.44
N HIS A 40 8.39 -18.38 -7.90
CA HIS A 40 7.12 -19.02 -7.58
C HIS A 40 7.35 -20.35 -6.87
N GLN A 41 6.79 -20.48 -5.67
CA GLN A 41 6.79 -21.72 -4.90
C GLN A 41 5.35 -22.21 -4.72
N THR A 42 5.15 -23.52 -4.75
CA THR A 42 3.82 -24.12 -4.70
C THR A 42 3.73 -25.21 -3.66
N VAL A 43 2.55 -25.40 -3.08
CA VAL A 43 2.21 -26.56 -2.25
C VAL A 43 1.10 -27.38 -2.91
N ASN A 44 1.25 -28.70 -2.90
CA ASN A 44 0.21 -29.62 -3.35
C ASN A 44 -0.66 -30.06 -2.17
N HIS A 45 -1.80 -29.40 -1.97
CA HIS A 45 -2.74 -29.70 -0.88
C HIS A 45 -3.45 -31.05 -0.98
N SER A 46 -3.36 -31.75 -2.11
CA SER A 46 -3.86 -33.14 -2.19
C SER A 46 -2.91 -34.14 -1.55
N ILE A 47 -1.67 -33.74 -1.30
CA ILE A 47 -0.60 -34.62 -0.79
C ILE A 47 -0.05 -34.12 0.54
N HIS A 48 0.15 -32.80 0.67
CA HIS A 48 0.83 -32.19 1.80
C HIS A 48 0.13 -30.89 2.24
N PHE A 49 0.03 -30.67 3.55
CA PHE A 49 -0.40 -29.38 4.12
C PHE A 49 0.72 -28.33 4.12
N VAL A 50 1.96 -28.79 4.15
CA VAL A 50 3.19 -28.00 4.04
C VAL A 50 4.11 -28.79 3.14
N ASP A 51 4.67 -28.15 2.10
CA ASP A 51 5.59 -28.82 1.19
C ASP A 51 6.86 -29.26 1.96
N PRO A 52 7.24 -30.55 1.95
CA PRO A 52 8.34 -31.04 2.80
C PRO A 52 9.72 -30.59 2.34
N LEU A 53 9.88 -30.11 1.10
CA LEU A 53 11.17 -29.69 0.54
C LEU A 53 11.37 -28.18 0.66
N SER A 54 10.38 -27.41 0.22
CA SER A 54 10.42 -25.94 0.23
C SER A 54 9.87 -25.32 1.51
N PHE A 55 9.21 -26.12 2.38
CA PHE A 55 8.45 -25.65 3.54
C PHE A 55 7.33 -24.65 3.20
N THR A 56 6.92 -24.59 1.93
CA THR A 56 5.84 -23.73 1.47
C THR A 56 4.51 -24.14 2.08
N CYS A 57 3.76 -23.16 2.59
CA CYS A 57 2.37 -23.35 3.01
C CYS A 57 1.53 -22.12 2.68
N THR A 58 0.23 -22.31 2.44
CA THR A 58 -0.74 -21.23 2.17
C THR A 58 -1.79 -21.08 3.27
N ASN A 59 -1.59 -21.75 4.41
CA ASN A 59 -2.54 -21.77 5.54
C ASN A 59 -2.88 -20.37 6.05
N LYS A 60 -1.90 -19.45 6.08
CA LYS A 60 -2.10 -18.08 6.55
C LYS A 60 -3.10 -17.32 5.66
N ILE A 61 -2.93 -17.40 4.34
CA ILE A 61 -3.82 -16.71 3.40
C ILE A 61 -5.20 -17.38 3.35
N GLU A 62 -5.27 -18.71 3.48
CA GLU A 62 -6.54 -19.44 3.60
C GLU A 62 -7.33 -19.06 4.86
N SER A 63 -6.64 -18.95 6.00
CA SER A 63 -7.23 -18.50 7.25
C SER A 63 -7.75 -17.08 7.15
N LEU A 64 -6.96 -16.17 6.55
CA LEU A 64 -7.38 -14.78 6.31
C LEU A 64 -8.67 -14.73 5.46
N TRP A 65 -8.69 -15.44 4.34
CA TRP A 65 -9.88 -15.53 3.48
C TRP A 65 -11.07 -16.16 4.18
N ASN A 66 -10.86 -17.11 5.09
CA ASN A 66 -11.95 -17.68 5.88
C ASN A 66 -12.60 -16.61 6.76
N ILE A 67 -11.82 -15.76 7.43
CA ILE A 67 -12.34 -14.66 8.25
C ILE A 67 -13.19 -13.70 7.39
N VAL A 68 -12.67 -13.32 6.22
CA VAL A 68 -13.39 -12.45 5.26
C VAL A 68 -14.71 -13.08 4.81
N LYS A 69 -14.69 -14.37 4.41
CA LYS A 69 -15.90 -15.08 3.95
C LYS A 69 -16.96 -15.24 5.03
N VAL A 70 -16.56 -15.54 6.27
CA VAL A 70 -17.48 -15.62 7.42
C VAL A 70 -18.20 -14.28 7.58
N ARG A 71 -17.46 -13.17 7.50
CA ARG A 71 -18.03 -11.82 7.63
C ARG A 71 -19.05 -11.52 6.53
N PHE A 72 -18.78 -11.87 5.27
CA PHE A 72 -19.74 -11.69 4.18
C PHE A 72 -20.98 -12.56 4.33
N ARG A 73 -20.84 -13.80 4.84
CA ARG A 73 -21.97 -14.66 5.15
C ARG A 73 -22.87 -14.06 6.23
N ASP A 74 -22.28 -13.47 7.26
CA ASP A 74 -23.02 -12.83 8.35
C ASP A 74 -23.82 -11.60 7.88
N MET A 75 -23.41 -10.94 6.79
CA MET A 75 -24.17 -9.85 6.17
C MET A 75 -25.46 -10.31 5.48
N ARG A 76 -25.63 -11.63 5.25
CA ARG A 76 -26.80 -12.22 4.54
C ARG A 76 -27.05 -11.64 3.15
N GLY A 77 -25.97 -11.24 2.47
CA GLY A 77 -26.01 -10.60 1.16
C GLY A 77 -25.31 -9.25 1.18
N CYS A 78 -24.63 -8.94 0.08
CA CYS A 78 -23.90 -7.70 -0.12
C CYS A 78 -24.11 -7.26 -1.57
N ASN A 79 -24.35 -5.97 -1.81
CA ASN A 79 -24.32 -5.45 -3.17
C ASN A 79 -22.88 -5.56 -3.69
N LYS A 80 -22.71 -6.10 -4.90
CA LYS A 80 -21.41 -6.30 -5.54
C LYS A 80 -20.58 -5.01 -5.63
N MET A 81 -21.25 -3.86 -5.76
CA MET A 81 -20.61 -2.55 -5.84
C MET A 81 -19.80 -2.18 -4.58
N TYR A 82 -20.15 -2.75 -3.41
CA TYR A 82 -19.49 -2.44 -2.15
C TYR A 82 -18.44 -3.48 -1.73
N ILE A 83 -18.27 -4.58 -2.49
CA ILE A 83 -17.34 -5.65 -2.12
C ILE A 83 -15.93 -5.09 -1.93
N GLN A 84 -15.46 -4.22 -2.83
CA GLN A 84 -14.14 -3.61 -2.72
C GLN A 84 -14.02 -2.81 -1.42
N THR A 85 -14.97 -1.91 -1.14
CA THR A 85 -14.96 -1.11 0.09
C THR A 85 -14.95 -1.95 1.37
N TYR A 86 -15.64 -3.09 1.38
CA TYR A 86 -15.59 -4.01 2.52
C TYR A 86 -14.24 -4.73 2.66
N LEU A 87 -13.59 -5.06 1.54
CA LEU A 87 -12.23 -5.60 1.56
C LEU A 87 -11.22 -4.55 2.01
N ASP A 88 -11.35 -3.31 1.55
CA ASP A 88 -10.47 -2.21 1.93
C ASP A 88 -10.57 -1.92 3.44
N GLU A 89 -11.79 -1.81 3.98
CA GLU A 89 -12.00 -1.68 5.44
C GLU A 89 -11.39 -2.85 6.20
N PHE A 90 -11.61 -4.08 5.72
CA PHE A 90 -11.08 -5.26 6.35
C PHE A 90 -9.54 -5.25 6.37
N MET A 91 -8.91 -4.91 5.25
CA MET A 91 -7.45 -4.86 5.09
C MET A 91 -6.85 -3.76 5.95
N TRP A 92 -7.42 -2.55 5.92
CA TRP A 92 -7.01 -1.46 6.79
C TRP A 92 -7.09 -1.84 8.26
N ARG A 93 -8.22 -2.42 8.68
CA ARG A 93 -8.43 -2.86 10.06
C ARG A 93 -7.43 -3.97 10.47
N TRP A 94 -7.18 -4.92 9.58
CA TRP A 94 -6.22 -6.01 9.80
C TRP A 94 -4.79 -5.50 9.95
N ASN A 95 -4.36 -4.61 9.07
CA ASN A 95 -3.00 -4.05 9.07
C ASN A 95 -2.73 -3.17 10.30
N ASN A 96 -3.76 -2.55 10.86
CA ASN A 96 -3.66 -1.75 12.08
C ASN A 96 -3.92 -2.56 13.37
N GLY A 97 -4.15 -3.87 13.28
CA GLY A 97 -4.39 -4.73 14.45
C GLY A 97 -5.68 -4.39 15.22
N LEU A 98 -6.66 -3.78 14.55
CA LEU A 98 -7.85 -3.22 15.18
C LEU A 98 -8.99 -4.24 15.27
N SER A 99 -9.70 -4.22 16.40
CA SER A 99 -11.02 -4.84 16.50
C SER A 99 -12.09 -3.96 15.84
N ARG A 100 -13.26 -4.55 15.55
CA ARG A 100 -14.38 -3.79 14.96
C ARG A 100 -14.90 -2.65 15.85
N SER A 101 -14.78 -2.79 17.17
CA SER A 101 -15.15 -1.74 18.11
C SER A 101 -14.21 -0.53 18.07
N GLU A 102 -12.96 -0.74 17.69
CA GLU A 102 -11.92 0.29 17.69
C GLU A 102 -11.87 1.07 16.36
N VAL A 103 -12.43 0.51 15.28
CA VAL A 103 -12.44 1.12 13.94
C VAL A 103 -12.86 2.57 13.96
N TYR A 104 -13.98 2.88 14.62
CA TYR A 104 -14.51 4.24 14.62
C TYR A 104 -13.57 5.20 15.35
N ILE A 105 -13.02 4.79 16.50
CA ILE A 105 -12.09 5.59 17.28
C ILE A 105 -10.86 5.90 16.44
N GLU A 106 -10.33 4.89 15.74
CA GLU A 106 -9.12 5.06 14.96
C GLU A 106 -9.35 5.89 13.69
N ILE A 107 -10.51 5.75 13.04
CA ILE A 107 -10.91 6.65 11.94
C ILE A 107 -10.96 8.11 12.44
N PHE A 108 -11.53 8.36 13.62
CA PHE A 108 -11.54 9.71 14.18
C PHE A 108 -10.13 10.23 14.49
N ASN A 109 -9.23 9.37 14.99
CA ASN A 109 -7.84 9.74 15.22
C ASN A 109 -7.12 10.12 13.93
N VAL A 110 -7.30 9.32 12.87
CA VAL A 110 -6.74 9.60 11.54
C VAL A 110 -7.27 10.92 11.00
N ILE A 111 -8.59 11.14 11.06
CA ILE A 111 -9.22 12.40 10.64
C ILE A 111 -8.65 13.57 11.42
N LYS A 112 -8.58 13.47 12.75
CA LYS A 112 -8.03 14.52 13.62
C LYS A 112 -6.58 14.84 13.24
N HIS A 113 -5.77 13.84 12.95
CA HIS A 113 -4.38 14.03 12.57
C HIS A 113 -4.24 14.75 11.21
N ILE A 114 -5.02 14.34 10.21
CA ILE A 114 -5.03 14.98 8.88
C ILE A 114 -5.41 16.46 8.99
N PHE A 115 -6.49 16.76 9.71
CA PHE A 115 -6.92 18.15 9.88
C PHE A 115 -5.91 18.97 10.70
N ASN A 116 -5.39 18.44 11.81
CA ASN A 116 -4.38 19.16 12.59
C ASN A 116 -3.13 19.48 11.77
N ASN A 117 -2.62 18.54 10.97
CA ASN A 117 -1.46 18.80 10.12
C ASN A 117 -1.75 19.88 9.08
N SER A 118 -2.94 19.83 8.46
CA SER A 118 -3.37 20.86 7.51
C SER A 118 -3.44 22.26 8.15
N TYR A 119 -3.91 22.39 9.39
CA TYR A 119 -3.90 23.66 10.11
C TYR A 119 -2.48 24.15 10.43
N VAL A 120 -1.59 23.25 10.85
CA VAL A 120 -0.18 23.60 11.14
C VAL A 120 0.53 24.11 9.88
N GLU A 121 0.35 23.44 8.73
CA GLU A 121 0.93 23.89 7.45
C GLU A 121 0.38 25.25 6.99
N LEU A 122 -0.89 25.53 7.25
CA LEU A 122 -1.50 26.84 6.95
C LEU A 122 -0.93 27.93 7.87
N GLU A 123 -0.80 27.67 9.17
CA GLU A 123 -0.21 28.63 10.11
C GLU A 123 1.25 28.95 9.80
N GLU A 124 2.04 27.95 9.38
CA GLU A 124 3.41 28.17 8.92
C GLU A 124 3.48 29.01 7.64
N HIS A 125 2.56 28.81 6.70
CA HIS A 125 2.47 29.65 5.51
C HIS A 125 2.05 31.08 5.82
N ILE A 126 1.07 31.29 6.71
CA ILE A 126 0.64 32.63 7.13
C ILE A 126 1.80 33.38 7.80
N LYS A 127 2.53 32.72 8.70
CA LYS A 127 3.73 33.31 9.32
C LYS A 127 4.80 33.70 8.30
N LYS A 128 5.03 32.89 7.27
CA LYS A 128 5.98 33.23 6.19
C LYS A 128 5.53 34.45 5.40
N ILE A 129 4.23 34.61 5.18
CA ILE A 129 3.67 35.81 4.51
C ILE A 129 3.85 37.05 5.39
N GLU A 130 3.48 36.98 6.67
CA GLU A 130 3.65 38.10 7.62
C GLU A 130 5.13 38.52 7.76
N ILE A 131 6.05 37.54 7.85
CA ILE A 131 7.50 37.80 7.88
C ILE A 131 7.97 38.46 6.57
N ASN A 132 7.47 38.01 5.41
CA ASN A 132 7.84 38.60 4.13
C ASN A 132 7.25 40.01 3.94
N GLU A 133 6.09 40.32 4.51
CA GLU A 133 5.55 41.69 4.55
C GLU A 133 6.39 42.59 5.46
N GLU A 134 6.84 42.11 6.63
CA GLU A 134 7.76 42.86 7.51
C GLU A 134 9.15 43.07 6.87
N ILE A 135 9.65 42.11 6.08
CA ILE A 135 10.91 42.25 5.32
C ILE A 135 10.72 43.11 4.06
N GLY A 136 9.53 43.10 3.47
CA GLY A 136 9.15 43.89 2.28
C GLY A 136 9.12 45.40 2.50
N GLU A 137 9.03 45.86 3.75
CA GLU A 137 9.26 47.27 4.13
C GLU A 137 10.76 47.63 4.32
N ILE A 138 11.69 46.66 4.28
CA ILE A 138 13.15 46.89 4.41
C ILE A 138 13.90 46.67 3.07
N ILE A 139 13.21 46.77 1.94
CA ILE A 139 13.90 47.02 0.66
C ILE A 139 13.97 48.54 0.50
N ASP A 140 15.09 49.12 0.98
CA ASP A 140 15.49 50.48 0.63
C ASP A 140 15.58 50.56 -0.90
N LEU A 141 14.69 51.36 -1.51
CA LEU A 141 14.50 51.54 -2.95
C LEU A 141 15.68 52.29 -3.63
N ASN A 142 16.92 51.97 -3.28
CA ASN A 142 18.12 52.64 -3.77
C ASN A 142 19.13 51.70 -4.44
N ASP A 143 18.67 50.67 -5.16
CA ASP A 143 19.51 50.14 -6.24
C ASP A 143 18.65 49.76 -7.45
N GLU A 144 18.80 50.57 -8.50
CA GLU A 144 18.31 50.32 -9.84
C GLU A 144 18.92 49.01 -10.34
N ASN A 145 18.10 48.00 -10.64
CA ASN A 145 18.29 47.15 -11.81
C ASN A 145 16.99 46.42 -12.12
N ASP A 146 16.39 46.82 -13.25
CA ASP A 146 15.44 46.04 -14.02
C ASP A 146 16.04 44.66 -14.33
N ASP A 147 15.29 43.61 -14.02
CA ASP A 147 14.93 42.52 -14.94
C ASP A 147 14.66 41.21 -14.17
N GLU A 148 13.59 40.54 -14.64
CA GLU A 148 13.32 39.10 -14.50
C GLU A 148 12.39 38.63 -13.36
N LEU A 149 11.08 38.80 -13.59
CA LEU A 149 10.03 37.94 -13.03
C LEU A 149 9.58 36.90 -14.08
N THR A 150 9.86 35.62 -13.85
CA THR A 150 9.13 34.42 -14.36
C THR A 150 9.61 33.21 -13.57
N GLU A 151 8.88 32.18 -13.13
CA GLU A 151 7.49 31.71 -13.15
C GLU A 151 7.49 30.53 -12.15
N ILE A 152 6.59 30.46 -11.15
CA ILE A 152 6.46 29.26 -10.30
C ILE A 152 5.38 28.36 -10.92
N SER A 153 5.82 27.23 -11.45
CA SER A 153 4.98 26.17 -12.01
C SER A 153 4.21 25.45 -10.91
N THR A 154 2.88 25.47 -11.01
CA THR A 154 1.94 24.67 -10.22
C THR A 154 1.80 23.26 -10.78
N ASP A 155 2.35 22.24 -10.10
CA ASP A 155 1.75 20.90 -10.10
C ASP A 155 2.32 20.01 -8.97
N ASP A 156 1.61 19.91 -7.85
CA ASP A 156 1.93 19.00 -6.73
C ASP A 156 0.73 18.09 -6.37
N SER A 157 -0.10 17.76 -7.36
CA SER A 157 -1.36 17.01 -7.15
C SER A 157 -1.22 15.48 -7.27
N LEU A 158 -0.02 14.90 -7.30
CA LEU A 158 0.15 13.47 -7.64
C LEU A 158 0.61 12.52 -6.52
N LEU A 159 0.78 12.96 -5.27
CA LEU A 159 1.40 12.09 -4.26
C LEU A 159 0.47 11.30 -3.31
N ILE A 160 -0.86 11.39 -3.45
CA ILE A 160 -1.79 10.80 -2.44
C ILE A 160 -2.70 9.71 -3.01
N LYS A 161 -2.17 8.79 -3.82
CA LYS A 161 -2.96 7.63 -4.29
C LYS A 161 -2.28 6.27 -4.26
N GLU A 162 -1.12 6.13 -3.62
CA GLU A 162 -0.25 4.95 -3.83
C GLU A 162 -0.01 4.00 -2.64
N LEU A 163 -0.76 4.07 -1.54
CA LEU A 163 -0.38 3.27 -0.34
C LEU A 163 -1.45 2.33 0.24
N SER A 164 -2.55 2.01 -0.45
CA SER A 164 -3.58 1.13 0.14
C SER A 164 -3.42 -0.38 -0.08
N ASP A 165 -2.65 -0.85 -1.07
CA ASP A 165 -2.79 -2.26 -1.52
C ASP A 165 -1.58 -3.17 -1.20
N ILE A 166 -0.61 -2.68 -0.42
CA ILE A 166 0.64 -3.41 -0.17
C ILE A 166 0.55 -4.18 1.15
N SER A 167 0.17 -5.47 1.09
CA SER A 167 0.62 -6.45 2.09
C SER A 167 1.94 -7.09 1.64
N VAL A 168 3.02 -6.31 1.68
CA VAL A 168 4.39 -6.85 1.56
C VAL A 168 4.83 -7.26 2.95
N LEU A 169 4.79 -8.57 3.20
CA LEU A 169 5.54 -9.15 4.31
C LEU A 169 7.02 -8.95 4.02
N SER A 170 7.64 -8.06 4.80
CA SER A 170 9.09 -7.84 4.92
C SER A 170 9.90 -9.12 4.70
N ALA A 171 10.70 -9.16 3.64
CA ALA A 171 11.76 -10.15 3.45
C ALA A 171 13.05 -9.64 4.14
N GLN A 172 13.57 -10.41 5.09
CA GLN A 172 14.90 -10.17 5.67
C GLN A 172 15.98 -10.65 4.68
N PRO A 173 17.12 -9.95 4.53
CA PRO A 173 18.24 -10.42 3.73
C PRO A 173 18.93 -11.60 4.45
N THR A 174 18.97 -12.77 3.83
CA THR A 174 19.83 -13.87 4.28
C THR A 174 21.26 -13.58 3.84
N SER A 175 22.05 -12.97 4.72
CA SER A 175 23.50 -13.08 4.66
C SER A 175 23.92 -14.29 5.50
N GLU A 176 24.18 -15.42 4.87
CA GLU A 176 25.13 -16.42 5.39
C GLU A 176 25.48 -17.43 4.29
N SER A 177 26.75 -17.40 3.90
CA SER A 177 27.43 -18.32 2.99
C SER A 177 27.54 -19.74 3.61
N PRO A 178 27.57 -20.80 2.80
CA PRO A 178 27.67 -22.17 3.32
C PRO A 178 29.09 -22.47 3.82
N PRO A 179 29.26 -23.27 4.89
CA PRO A 179 30.58 -23.73 5.30
C PRO A 179 31.08 -24.82 4.34
N THR A 180 32.39 -24.75 4.07
CA THR A 180 33.21 -25.66 3.26
C THR A 180 33.12 -27.12 3.65
#